data_AF-A0A7Y6Z1T5-F1
#
_entry.id   AF-A0A7Y6Z1T5-F1
#
_cell.length_a   1.000
_cell.length_b   1.000
_cell.length_c   1.000
_cell.angle_alpha   90.00
_cell.angle_beta   90.00
_cell.angle_gamma   90.00
#
_symmetry.space_group_name_H-M   'P 1'
#
loop_
_entity.id
_entity.type
_entity.pdbx_description
1 polymer ?
#
loop_
_entity_poly.entity_id
_entity_poly.type
_entity_poly.pdbx_seq_one_letter_code
_entity_poly.pdbx_strand_id
1 'polypeptide(L)'
;MTKKPVYSLLSAAVAIALMMSTAQAAPDGSGGKPENPGNNGQGKPGENPGGGGGKPDKPGRGKGGLYSDLLILNRSENGLPIFSGVQAGTEEEGEAVGEPVACLQPITAAPIDDGVDGPIDLYAESLVPPLTNPLTNAANDKSVSPVPLGGTGIAGEECDVATDFVAYPQEVLFGRLNLGRAPTQVLRQQLSDVTDVLSAASQLSLDSAGRLVADGVAIDSPGQNLAIHTELQKYGGLKAKDQTPIVLPNPGIAGFSFLDIAASALGAAADKGGLVNLDLVVYDNRILNIPDLTQYDVFTGNGVIGESGEKYMDYSAYQYKRSDTYPGCVRGYFIEGETTVPFHGSLMQYVFANEDFDDDNVFAFATAADDARRVIAFVHDNIVTNVDSIGQRTDAICSAPTPPTP
;
A
#
# COMPACT_ATOMS: atom_id res chain seq x y z
N MET A 1 32.41 -26.68 -19.98
CA MET A 1 32.10 -25.99 -21.24
C MET A 1 30.71 -26.42 -21.70
N THR A 2 29.72 -25.68 -21.23
CA THR A 2 28.28 -25.89 -21.38
C THR A 2 27.82 -25.37 -22.74
N LYS A 3 27.24 -26.23 -23.56
CA LYS A 3 26.51 -25.82 -24.78
C LYS A 3 25.05 -25.62 -24.41
N LYS A 4 24.58 -24.37 -24.49
CA LYS A 4 23.15 -24.02 -24.52
C LYS A 4 22.55 -24.48 -25.85
N PRO A 5 21.32 -25.00 -25.91
CA PRO A 5 20.52 -24.97 -27.12
C PRO A 5 19.55 -23.79 -27.14
N VAL A 6 19.35 -23.34 -28.36
CA VAL A 6 18.58 -22.19 -28.86
C VAL A 6 17.10 -22.55 -28.90
N TYR A 7 16.22 -21.67 -28.43
CA TYR A 7 14.77 -21.81 -28.58
C TYR A 7 14.34 -21.40 -30.00
N SER A 8 13.75 -22.35 -30.72
CA SER A 8 13.09 -22.14 -32.01
C SER A 8 11.60 -21.96 -31.78
N LEU A 9 11.09 -20.78 -32.14
CA LEU A 9 9.65 -20.47 -32.27
C LEU A 9 9.06 -21.32 -33.39
N LEU A 10 8.12 -22.22 -33.06
CA LEU A 10 7.18 -22.74 -34.06
C LEU A 10 5.76 -22.71 -33.48
N SER A 11 4.94 -21.88 -34.11
CA SER A 11 3.51 -21.77 -33.92
C SER A 11 2.81 -23.08 -34.34
N ALA A 12 1.94 -23.61 -33.49
CA ALA A 12 0.95 -24.60 -33.89
C ALA A 12 -0.39 -24.25 -33.22
N ALA A 13 -1.32 -23.77 -34.04
CA ALA A 13 -2.71 -23.62 -33.66
C ALA A 13 -3.33 -25.01 -33.53
N VAL A 14 -3.83 -25.35 -32.34
CA VAL A 14 -4.70 -26.51 -32.14
C VAL A 14 -5.98 -26.03 -31.48
N ALA A 15 -7.07 -26.10 -32.23
CA ALA A 15 -8.41 -25.87 -31.77
C ALA A 15 -8.86 -27.07 -30.92
N ILE A 16 -9.25 -26.83 -29.67
CA ILE A 16 -9.94 -27.81 -28.83
C ILE A 16 -11.28 -27.22 -28.42
N ALA A 17 -12.35 -27.94 -28.81
CA ALA A 17 -13.74 -27.60 -28.59
C ALA A 17 -14.08 -27.69 -27.10
N LEU A 18 -14.53 -26.57 -26.52
CA LEU A 18 -15.09 -26.50 -25.17
C LEU A 18 -16.58 -26.88 -25.22
N MET A 19 -16.97 -27.95 -24.52
CA MET A 19 -18.38 -28.22 -24.20
C MET A 19 -18.83 -27.23 -23.12
N MET A 20 -19.60 -26.22 -23.53
CA MET A 20 -20.24 -25.26 -22.63
C MET A 20 -21.47 -25.89 -21.98
N SER A 21 -21.42 -26.04 -20.66
CA SER A 21 -22.58 -26.22 -19.79
C SER A 21 -23.23 -24.86 -19.56
N THR A 22 -24.50 -24.76 -19.95
CA THR A 22 -25.34 -23.57 -19.97
C THR A 22 -25.71 -23.08 -18.56
N ALA A 23 -25.35 -21.84 -18.23
CA ALA A 23 -26.09 -21.03 -17.26
C ALA A 23 -26.66 -19.81 -18.00
N GLN A 24 -27.99 -19.76 -18.05
CA GLN A 24 -28.79 -18.76 -18.76
C GLN A 24 -28.59 -17.35 -18.21
N ALA A 25 -28.17 -16.44 -19.08
CA ALA A 25 -28.44 -15.01 -18.96
C ALA A 25 -29.86 -14.72 -19.48
N ALA A 26 -30.60 -13.87 -18.76
CA ALA A 26 -31.86 -13.29 -19.20
C ALA A 26 -31.78 -11.75 -19.04
N PRO A 27 -32.54 -10.98 -19.84
CA PRO A 27 -31.98 -9.91 -20.65
C PRO A 27 -32.31 -8.49 -20.18
N ASP A 28 -31.63 -7.52 -20.79
CA ASP A 28 -31.93 -6.10 -20.82
C ASP A 28 -33.41 -5.82 -21.11
N GLY A 29 -34.02 -5.00 -20.25
CA GLY A 29 -35.36 -4.46 -20.40
C GLY A 29 -35.34 -2.94 -20.26
N SER A 30 -35.47 -2.26 -21.40
CA SER A 30 -35.71 -0.83 -21.50
C SER A 30 -37.19 -0.50 -21.19
N GLY A 31 -37.41 0.71 -20.65
CA GLY A 31 -38.68 1.42 -20.77
C GLY A 31 -39.63 1.33 -19.57
N GLY A 32 -39.86 2.47 -18.90
CA GLY A 32 -40.97 2.62 -17.97
C GLY A 32 -40.81 3.73 -16.95
N LYS A 33 -40.88 4.99 -17.40
CA LYS A 33 -41.10 6.17 -16.55
C LYS A 33 -42.52 6.12 -15.97
N PRO A 34 -42.73 6.38 -14.67
CA PRO A 34 -43.96 6.99 -14.21
C PRO A 34 -43.72 8.38 -13.63
N GLU A 35 -44.77 9.17 -13.76
CA GLU A 35 -44.84 10.60 -13.58
C GLU A 35 -44.81 11.02 -12.11
N ASN A 36 -44.34 12.25 -11.93
CA ASN A 36 -44.27 12.99 -10.68
C ASN A 36 -45.56 13.82 -10.52
N PRO A 37 -46.18 13.91 -9.33
CA PRO A 37 -46.97 15.08 -8.97
C PRO A 37 -46.17 15.94 -7.98
N GLY A 38 -46.02 17.21 -8.35
CA GLY A 38 -45.06 18.12 -7.74
C GLY A 38 -45.35 18.56 -6.32
N ASN A 39 -44.37 19.27 -5.76
CA ASN A 39 -44.66 20.37 -4.87
C ASN A 39 -43.64 21.50 -5.06
N ASN A 40 -44.17 22.72 -5.07
CA ASN A 40 -43.50 23.97 -5.38
C ASN A 40 -42.58 24.43 -4.24
N GLY A 41 -41.40 24.94 -4.61
CA GLY A 41 -40.54 25.73 -3.75
C GLY A 41 -39.63 26.62 -4.60
N GLN A 42 -40.09 27.85 -4.84
CA GLN A 42 -39.43 28.87 -5.67
C GLN A 42 -38.12 29.36 -5.05
N GLY A 43 -37.05 29.43 -5.85
CA GLY A 43 -35.81 30.15 -5.57
C GLY A 43 -35.13 30.55 -6.89
N LYS A 44 -34.92 31.85 -7.09
CA LYS A 44 -34.56 32.51 -8.37
C LYS A 44 -33.10 32.25 -8.83
N PRO A 45 -32.80 32.45 -10.12
CA PRO A 45 -31.53 32.10 -10.76
C PRO A 45 -30.46 33.20 -10.57
N GLY A 46 -29.25 32.81 -10.19
CA GLY A 46 -28.07 33.68 -10.07
C GLY A 46 -26.91 33.11 -10.87
N GLU A 47 -26.67 33.75 -12.02
CA GLU A 47 -25.38 34.06 -12.66
C GLU A 47 -24.15 33.18 -12.30
N ASN A 48 -23.74 32.34 -13.26
CA ASN A 48 -22.37 31.83 -13.35
C ASN A 48 -21.50 32.81 -14.16
N PRO A 49 -20.43 33.39 -13.59
CA PRO A 49 -19.27 33.76 -14.38
C PRO A 49 -18.24 32.63 -14.32
N GLY A 50 -17.83 32.14 -15.48
CA GLY A 50 -16.61 31.34 -15.60
C GLY A 50 -15.39 32.18 -15.19
N GLY A 51 -14.38 31.54 -14.63
CA GLY A 51 -13.14 32.22 -14.29
C GLY A 51 -12.09 31.30 -13.67
N GLY A 52 -11.09 30.95 -14.48
CA GLY A 52 -9.68 30.92 -14.09
C GLY A 52 -9.23 29.95 -13.01
N GLY A 53 -8.45 28.95 -13.42
CA GLY A 53 -7.55 28.25 -12.52
C GLY A 53 -6.54 29.23 -11.91
N GLY A 54 -6.76 29.59 -10.65
CA GLY A 54 -5.77 30.21 -9.79
C GLY A 54 -5.32 29.18 -8.76
N LYS A 55 -4.00 28.99 -8.64
CA LYS A 55 -3.37 28.21 -7.57
C LYS A 55 -3.76 28.87 -6.23
N PRO A 56 -4.40 28.17 -5.27
CA PRO A 56 -4.79 28.79 -4.01
C PRO A 56 -3.57 29.17 -3.17
N ASP A 57 -3.51 30.41 -2.70
CA ASP A 57 -2.38 31.03 -1.97
C ASP A 57 -2.06 30.41 -0.60
N LYS A 58 -2.75 29.34 -0.19
CA LYS A 58 -2.49 28.61 1.06
C LYS A 58 -2.77 27.12 0.83
N PRO A 59 -1.80 26.20 1.05
CA PRO A 59 -2.07 24.78 0.96
C PRO A 59 -3.15 24.43 1.98
N GLY A 60 -4.29 23.95 1.48
CA GLY A 60 -5.41 23.56 2.31
C GLY A 60 -4.97 22.47 3.27
N ARG A 61 -4.89 22.79 4.57
CA ARG A 61 -4.82 21.80 5.65
C ARG A 61 -6.13 21.02 5.65
N GLY A 62 -6.19 19.95 4.89
CA GLY A 62 -7.40 19.14 4.86
C GLY A 62 -7.32 17.89 4.02
N LYS A 63 -6.59 17.89 2.89
CA LYS A 63 -6.46 16.70 2.03
C LYS A 63 -5.15 16.69 1.24
N GLY A 64 -4.05 16.33 1.89
CA GLY A 64 -2.86 15.86 1.16
C GLY A 64 -2.03 16.90 0.42
N GLY A 65 -2.07 18.19 0.79
CA GLY A 65 -1.15 19.19 0.21
C GLY A 65 0.33 18.85 0.46
N LEU A 66 0.65 18.21 1.59
CA LEU A 66 1.96 17.67 1.94
C LEU A 66 2.32 16.36 1.19
N TYR A 67 1.37 15.75 0.48
CA TYR A 67 1.51 14.42 -0.12
C TYR A 67 1.11 14.41 -1.61
N SER A 68 1.21 15.58 -2.26
CA SER A 68 0.77 15.76 -3.64
C SER A 68 1.55 14.88 -4.61
N ASP A 69 2.86 14.76 -4.40
CA ASP A 69 3.76 14.21 -5.42
C ASP A 69 4.12 12.74 -5.16
N LEU A 70 3.59 12.17 -4.07
CA LEU A 70 3.69 10.75 -3.70
C LEU A 70 5.09 10.15 -3.95
N LEU A 71 6.14 10.82 -3.49
CA LEU A 71 7.52 10.35 -3.69
C LEU A 71 7.95 9.40 -2.57
N ILE A 72 8.96 8.56 -2.83
CA ILE A 72 9.65 7.84 -1.76
C ILE A 72 10.52 8.84 -1.00
N LEU A 73 10.30 8.95 0.31
CA LEU A 73 10.92 9.98 1.16
C LEU A 73 11.91 9.42 2.17
N ASN A 74 12.85 10.26 2.59
CA ASN A 74 13.62 10.02 3.79
C ASN A 74 12.71 10.08 5.02
N ARG A 75 12.75 9.06 5.89
CA ARG A 75 11.83 8.93 7.02
C ARG A 75 12.56 8.54 8.30
N SER A 76 11.98 8.97 9.40
CA SER A 76 12.30 8.48 10.74
C SER A 76 11.79 7.04 10.93
N GLU A 77 12.25 6.39 12.00
CA GLU A 77 11.77 5.08 12.46
C GLU A 77 10.23 4.98 12.48
N ASN A 78 9.53 6.04 12.89
CA ASN A 78 8.07 6.09 13.00
C ASN A 78 7.35 6.49 11.69
N GLY A 79 8.07 6.60 10.57
CA GLY A 79 7.50 6.94 9.27
C GLY A 79 7.26 8.44 9.04
N LEU A 80 7.59 9.31 10.00
CA LEU A 80 7.56 10.76 9.77
C LEU A 80 8.60 11.17 8.72
N PRO A 81 8.24 12.02 7.73
CA PRO A 81 9.17 12.48 6.73
C PRO A 81 10.22 13.40 7.35
N ILE A 82 11.49 13.17 7.05
CA ILE A 82 12.60 14.04 7.49
C ILE A 82 12.71 15.18 6.47
N PHE A 83 12.69 16.41 6.97
CA PHE A 83 12.78 17.62 6.15
C PHE A 83 14.24 18.04 5.98
N SER A 84 14.57 18.52 4.78
CA SER A 84 15.83 19.17 4.48
C SER A 84 15.64 20.68 4.45
N GLY A 85 16.58 21.42 5.04
CA GLY A 85 16.64 22.87 4.91
C GLY A 85 17.30 23.24 3.58
N VAL A 86 16.53 23.87 2.68
CA VAL A 86 17.03 24.43 1.43
C VAL A 86 17.11 25.95 1.56
N GLN A 87 18.20 26.56 1.11
CA GLN A 87 18.34 28.02 1.15
C GLN A 87 17.34 28.66 0.18
N ALA A 88 16.62 29.69 0.63
CA ALA A 88 15.70 30.45 -0.21
C ALA A 88 16.47 31.02 -1.43
N GLY A 89 15.82 31.01 -2.60
CA GLY A 89 16.48 31.32 -3.87
C GLY A 89 17.19 32.68 -3.94
N THR A 90 17.97 32.87 -4.99
CA THR A 90 18.63 34.15 -5.31
C THR A 90 17.70 35.03 -6.14
N GLU A 91 17.60 36.32 -5.82
CA GLU A 91 17.02 37.30 -6.75
C GLU A 91 17.93 37.48 -7.99
N GLU A 92 17.44 38.12 -9.05
CA GLU A 92 18.16 38.34 -10.34
C GLU A 92 19.57 38.96 -10.20
N GLU A 93 19.93 39.49 -9.01
CA GLU A 93 21.25 40.07 -8.71
C GLU A 93 22.19 39.17 -7.87
N GLY A 94 21.84 37.89 -7.63
CA GLY A 94 22.76 36.89 -7.06
C GLY A 94 22.96 36.92 -5.54
N GLU A 95 22.12 37.68 -4.81
CA GLU A 95 22.08 37.65 -3.35
C GLU A 95 21.01 36.65 -2.89
N ALA A 96 21.33 35.77 -1.94
CA ALA A 96 20.37 34.82 -1.39
C ALA A 96 19.33 35.58 -0.55
N VAL A 97 18.05 35.42 -0.86
CA VAL A 97 16.97 36.16 -0.20
C VAL A 97 16.06 35.19 0.57
N GLY A 98 16.21 35.13 1.90
CA GLY A 98 15.22 34.52 2.79
C GLY A 98 15.78 33.52 3.80
N GLU A 99 14.89 33.13 4.73
CA GLU A 99 15.14 32.06 5.70
C GLU A 99 15.11 30.69 4.99
N PRO A 100 15.86 29.68 5.48
CA PRO A 100 15.80 28.32 4.94
C PRO A 100 14.36 27.78 4.91
N VAL A 101 14.00 27.15 3.79
CA VAL A 101 12.71 26.49 3.61
C VAL A 101 12.85 25.01 3.95
N ALA A 102 11.94 24.50 4.77
CA ALA A 102 11.88 23.07 5.10
C ALA A 102 11.13 22.31 4.00
N CYS A 103 11.86 21.49 3.24
CA CYS A 103 11.33 20.71 2.12
C CYS A 103 11.31 19.22 2.45
N LEU A 104 10.33 18.50 1.91
CA LEU A 104 10.34 17.03 1.96
C LEU A 104 11.53 16.53 1.15
N GLN A 105 12.30 15.57 1.68
CA GLN A 105 13.50 15.05 1.03
C GLN A 105 13.19 13.74 0.28
N PRO A 106 13.09 13.74 -1.06
CA PRO A 106 13.01 12.51 -1.82
C PRO A 106 14.33 11.75 -1.74
N ILE A 107 14.24 10.43 -1.83
CA ILE A 107 15.40 9.53 -1.82
C ILE A 107 15.31 8.53 -2.98
N THR A 108 16.45 7.98 -3.34
CA THR A 108 16.55 6.89 -4.31
C THR A 108 17.47 5.80 -3.79
N ALA A 109 17.16 4.55 -4.15
CA ALA A 109 18.02 3.41 -3.86
C ALA A 109 19.18 3.28 -4.87
N ALA A 110 19.07 3.93 -6.04
CA ALA A 110 20.13 3.95 -7.02
C ALA A 110 21.22 4.94 -6.60
N PRO A 111 22.52 4.58 -6.69
CA PRO A 111 23.58 5.56 -6.58
C PRO A 111 23.36 6.67 -7.61
N ILE A 112 23.37 7.91 -7.16
CA ILE A 112 23.39 9.07 -8.04
C ILE A 112 24.84 9.17 -8.55
N ASP A 113 25.03 9.00 -9.86
CA ASP A 113 26.33 9.24 -10.51
C ASP A 113 26.57 10.75 -10.48
N ASP A 114 27.62 11.15 -9.76
CA ASP A 114 28.03 12.54 -9.58
C ASP A 114 28.81 13.09 -10.78
N GLY A 115 28.81 12.38 -11.92
CA GLY A 115 29.48 12.69 -13.20
C GLY A 115 29.19 14.06 -13.83
N VAL A 116 28.69 15.02 -13.07
CA VAL A 116 28.80 16.45 -13.31
C VAL A 116 30.25 16.87 -13.01
N ASP A 117 31.11 16.84 -14.04
CA ASP A 117 32.34 17.65 -14.08
C ASP A 117 31.93 19.13 -14.18
N GLY A 118 31.49 19.69 -13.05
CA GLY A 118 30.99 21.04 -12.90
C GLY A 118 30.54 21.26 -11.45
N PRO A 119 30.51 22.52 -10.95
CA PRO A 119 29.94 22.77 -9.63
C PRO A 119 28.51 22.22 -9.64
N ILE A 120 28.23 21.27 -8.73
CA ILE A 120 26.85 20.98 -8.34
C ILE A 120 26.25 22.34 -8.03
N ASP A 121 25.16 22.69 -8.72
CA ASP A 121 24.57 24.03 -8.62
C ASP A 121 24.51 24.45 -7.15
N LEU A 122 24.94 25.69 -6.88
CA LEU A 122 25.49 26.21 -5.62
C LEU A 122 24.61 26.01 -4.37
N TYR A 123 23.41 25.47 -4.53
CA TYR A 123 22.46 25.10 -3.48
C TYR A 123 22.79 23.79 -2.77
N ALA A 124 23.53 22.85 -3.36
CA ALA A 124 23.86 21.59 -2.67
C ALA A 124 24.90 21.75 -1.55
N GLU A 125 25.81 22.73 -1.66
CA GLU A 125 26.81 23.04 -0.63
C GLU A 125 26.23 23.82 0.58
N SER A 126 25.05 24.44 0.43
CA SER A 126 24.39 25.23 1.48
C SER A 126 23.29 24.47 2.23
N LEU A 127 23.02 23.21 1.89
CA LEU A 127 22.09 22.36 2.62
C LEU A 127 22.61 22.12 4.05
N VAL A 128 21.74 22.30 5.03
CA VAL A 128 22.04 22.05 6.45
C VAL A 128 21.10 20.96 6.98
N PRO A 129 21.62 19.78 7.35
CA PRO A 129 23.00 19.31 7.14
C PRO A 129 23.31 19.03 5.65
N PRO A 130 24.60 19.07 5.24
CA PRO A 130 24.98 18.74 3.87
C PRO A 130 24.53 17.32 3.53
N LEU A 131 24.00 17.12 2.33
CA LEU A 131 23.57 15.80 1.86
C LEU A 131 24.79 14.90 1.70
N THR A 132 25.13 14.14 2.74
CA THR A 132 26.19 13.13 2.66
C THR A 132 25.66 11.91 1.92
N ASN A 133 26.19 11.64 0.73
CA ASN A 133 25.92 10.38 0.02
C ASN A 133 26.91 9.29 0.49
N PRO A 134 26.45 8.11 0.93
CA PRO A 134 25.06 7.72 1.21
C PRO A 134 24.55 8.13 2.60
N LEU A 135 23.23 8.32 2.72
CA LEU A 135 22.49 8.45 3.99
C LEU A 135 21.89 7.09 4.39
N THR A 136 21.59 6.91 5.68
CA THR A 136 20.80 5.78 6.18
C THR A 136 19.35 6.22 6.41
N ASN A 137 18.38 5.57 5.76
CA ASN A 137 16.97 5.77 6.04
C ASN A 137 16.62 5.09 7.36
N ALA A 138 16.36 5.88 8.40
CA ALA A 138 16.14 5.39 9.76
C ALA A 138 14.89 4.49 9.87
N ALA A 139 13.97 4.55 8.91
CA ALA A 139 12.79 3.68 8.94
C ALA A 139 13.07 2.22 8.58
N ASN A 140 14.17 1.92 7.89
CA ASN A 140 14.46 0.55 7.42
C ASN A 140 15.96 0.22 7.34
N ASP A 141 16.80 1.07 7.92
CA ASP A 141 18.26 1.01 7.93
C ASP A 141 18.94 0.86 6.55
N LYS A 142 18.25 1.19 5.45
CA LYS A 142 18.82 1.10 4.11
C LYS A 142 19.67 2.32 3.78
N SER A 143 20.82 2.05 3.16
CA SER A 143 21.64 3.06 2.51
C SER A 143 20.90 3.62 1.30
N VAL A 144 20.71 4.93 1.25
CA VAL A 144 19.97 5.65 0.21
C VAL A 144 20.69 6.94 -0.19
N SER A 145 20.44 7.41 -1.40
CA SER A 145 20.93 8.71 -1.88
C SER A 145 19.80 9.74 -1.81
N PRO A 146 19.97 10.87 -1.13
CA PRO A 146 19.02 11.97 -1.18
C PRO A 146 19.00 12.59 -2.56
N VAL A 147 17.82 12.85 -3.10
CA VAL A 147 17.68 13.56 -4.38
C VAL A 147 17.84 15.07 -4.15
N PRO A 148 18.76 15.75 -4.84
CA PRO A 148 18.93 17.20 -4.70
C PRO A 148 17.65 18.00 -5.02
N LEU A 149 17.42 19.03 -4.21
CA LEU A 149 16.32 20.00 -4.34
C LEU A 149 16.86 21.38 -4.75
N GLY A 150 15.98 22.27 -5.18
CA GLY A 150 16.31 23.64 -5.61
C GLY A 150 15.71 24.05 -6.95
N GLY A 151 14.93 23.17 -7.60
CA GLY A 151 14.23 23.47 -8.85
C GLY A 151 15.15 23.98 -9.97
N THR A 152 14.86 25.18 -10.46
CA THR A 152 15.69 25.92 -11.44
C THR A 152 16.59 27.00 -10.79
N GLY A 153 16.66 27.04 -9.45
CA GLY A 153 17.34 28.09 -8.70
C GLY A 153 16.55 29.40 -8.58
N ILE A 154 15.29 29.41 -9.03
CA ILE A 154 14.36 30.54 -8.93
C ILE A 154 13.63 30.51 -7.58
N ALA A 155 13.44 31.69 -6.99
CA ALA A 155 12.68 31.85 -5.75
C ALA A 155 11.25 31.27 -5.88
N GLY A 156 10.86 30.43 -4.92
CA GLY A 156 9.58 29.72 -4.90
C GLY A 156 9.63 28.29 -5.48
N GLU A 157 10.76 27.85 -6.03
CA GLU A 157 11.00 26.48 -6.52
C GLU A 157 11.97 25.69 -5.62
N GLU A 158 12.25 26.16 -4.41
CA GLU A 158 13.31 25.59 -3.55
C GLU A 158 13.03 24.13 -3.15
N CYS A 159 11.76 23.76 -3.04
CA CYS A 159 11.37 22.38 -2.72
C CYS A 159 11.17 21.50 -3.95
N ASP A 160 11.32 22.04 -5.16
CA ASP A 160 11.26 21.24 -6.37
C ASP A 160 12.58 20.47 -6.56
N VAL A 161 12.49 19.31 -7.18
CA VAL A 161 13.67 18.52 -7.52
C VAL A 161 14.55 19.33 -8.48
N ALA A 162 15.84 19.39 -8.18
CA ALA A 162 16.80 20.09 -9.01
C ALA A 162 16.77 19.54 -10.45
N THR A 163 16.86 20.44 -11.43
CA THR A 163 16.60 20.13 -12.85
C THR A 163 17.40 18.94 -13.38
N ASP A 164 18.67 18.80 -12.99
CA ASP A 164 19.54 17.70 -13.45
C ASP A 164 19.22 16.35 -12.78
N PHE A 165 18.37 16.35 -11.75
CA PHE A 165 18.07 15.19 -10.92
C PHE A 165 16.61 14.71 -11.02
N VAL A 166 15.80 15.29 -11.91
CA VAL A 166 14.36 14.95 -12.06
C VAL A 166 14.06 13.48 -12.41
N ALA A 167 15.06 12.72 -12.87
CA ALA A 167 14.92 11.30 -13.20
C ALA A 167 15.14 10.35 -12.00
N TYR A 168 15.63 10.85 -10.86
CA TYR A 168 15.96 10.04 -9.69
C TYR A 168 14.84 9.81 -8.68
N PRO A 169 13.90 10.75 -8.44
CA PRO A 169 12.77 10.50 -7.57
C PRO A 169 11.96 9.28 -8.02
N GLN A 170 11.47 8.52 -7.05
CA GLN A 170 10.63 7.37 -7.28
C GLN A 170 9.22 7.67 -6.76
N GLU A 171 8.21 7.42 -7.59
CA GLU A 171 6.81 7.55 -7.20
C GLU A 171 6.31 6.32 -6.42
N VAL A 172 5.40 6.57 -5.50
CA VAL A 172 4.65 5.57 -4.76
C VAL A 172 3.43 5.17 -5.57
N LEU A 173 3.41 3.92 -6.01
CA LEU A 173 2.34 3.38 -6.84
C LEU A 173 1.21 2.82 -5.98
N PHE A 174 0.06 3.49 -6.01
CA PHE A 174 -1.13 3.09 -5.24
C PHE A 174 -1.94 1.95 -5.88
N GLY A 175 -1.97 1.88 -7.21
CA GLY A 175 -2.78 0.87 -7.89
C GLY A 175 -4.26 0.93 -7.48
N ARG A 176 -4.83 -0.21 -7.07
CA ARG A 176 -6.18 -0.34 -6.48
C ARG A 176 -6.42 0.50 -5.22
N LEU A 177 -5.38 0.84 -4.46
CA LEU A 177 -5.52 1.66 -3.25
C LEU A 177 -5.87 3.12 -3.54
N ASN A 178 -5.83 3.55 -4.81
CA ASN A 178 -6.42 4.82 -5.22
C ASN A 178 -7.92 4.93 -4.85
N LEU A 179 -8.59 3.81 -4.55
CA LEU A 179 -9.92 3.79 -3.95
C LEU A 179 -10.02 4.60 -2.65
N GLY A 180 -8.94 4.73 -1.87
CA GLY A 180 -8.90 5.58 -0.67
C GLY A 180 -9.23 7.05 -0.95
N ARG A 181 -9.00 7.52 -2.18
CA ARG A 181 -9.32 8.88 -2.64
C ARG A 181 -10.77 9.04 -3.10
N ALA A 182 -11.53 7.95 -3.18
CA ALA A 182 -12.93 7.99 -3.57
C ALA A 182 -13.78 8.73 -2.51
N PRO A 183 -14.99 9.21 -2.88
CA PRO A 183 -15.93 9.77 -1.91
C PRO A 183 -16.15 8.80 -0.74
N THR A 184 -16.19 9.31 0.49
CA THR A 184 -16.24 8.48 1.72
C THR A 184 -17.41 7.50 1.77
N GLN A 185 -18.50 7.77 1.04
CA GLN A 185 -19.63 6.86 0.89
C GLN A 185 -19.27 5.52 0.21
N VAL A 186 -18.26 5.51 -0.66
CA VAL A 186 -17.82 4.29 -1.37
C VAL A 186 -17.24 3.29 -0.37
N LEU A 187 -16.24 3.71 0.42
CA LEU A 187 -15.65 2.84 1.45
C LEU A 187 -16.65 2.50 2.56
N ARG A 188 -17.56 3.42 2.92
CA ARG A 188 -18.62 3.12 3.88
C ARG A 188 -19.56 2.02 3.39
N GLN A 189 -19.90 2.01 2.10
CA GLN A 189 -20.71 0.94 1.52
C GLN A 189 -19.95 -0.39 1.55
N GLN A 190 -18.66 -0.40 1.16
CA GLN A 190 -17.83 -1.61 1.25
C GLN A 190 -17.77 -2.16 2.68
N LEU A 191 -17.63 -1.29 3.69
CA LEU A 191 -17.66 -1.67 5.11
C LEU A 191 -19.03 -2.26 5.51
N SER A 192 -20.12 -1.62 5.10
CA SER A 192 -21.48 -2.10 5.36
C SER A 192 -21.69 -3.50 4.80
N ASP A 193 -21.29 -3.74 3.55
CA ASP A 193 -21.50 -5.01 2.89
C ASP A 193 -20.67 -6.13 3.53
N VAL A 194 -19.42 -5.85 3.90
CA VAL A 194 -18.56 -6.87 4.53
C VAL A 194 -18.95 -7.14 5.98
N THR A 195 -19.39 -6.13 6.74
CA THR A 195 -19.84 -6.34 8.12
C THR A 195 -21.16 -7.11 8.20
N ASP A 196 -22.05 -6.99 7.20
CA ASP A 196 -23.22 -7.87 7.07
C ASP A 196 -22.80 -9.34 6.88
N VAL A 197 -21.84 -9.61 6.00
CA VAL A 197 -21.33 -10.97 5.77
C VAL A 197 -20.67 -11.54 7.03
N LEU A 198 -19.80 -10.77 7.67
CA LEU A 198 -19.06 -11.20 8.85
C LEU A 198 -19.96 -11.43 10.07
N SER A 199 -21.00 -10.60 10.26
CA SER A 199 -21.93 -10.73 11.39
C SER A 199 -22.95 -11.85 11.22
N ALA A 200 -23.26 -12.23 9.97
CA ALA A 200 -24.14 -13.36 9.67
C ALA A 200 -23.41 -14.72 9.66
N ALA A 201 -22.07 -14.72 9.63
CA ALA A 201 -21.27 -15.93 9.55
C ALA A 201 -21.40 -16.81 10.80
N SER A 202 -21.48 -18.12 10.60
CA SER A 202 -21.46 -19.09 11.70
C SER A 202 -20.04 -19.27 12.24
N GLN A 203 -19.05 -19.14 11.38
CA GLN A 203 -17.63 -19.26 11.72
C GLN A 203 -16.81 -18.18 11.01
N LEU A 204 -15.97 -17.50 11.80
CA LEU A 204 -14.92 -16.62 11.30
C LEU A 204 -13.57 -17.29 11.47
N SER A 205 -12.71 -17.13 10.47
CA SER A 205 -11.33 -17.64 10.46
C SER A 205 -10.43 -16.75 9.60
N LEU A 206 -9.17 -17.14 9.45
CA LEU A 206 -8.19 -16.47 8.60
C LEU A 206 -7.69 -17.44 7.52
N ASP A 207 -7.47 -16.94 6.31
CA ASP A 207 -6.80 -17.71 5.26
C ASP A 207 -5.27 -17.70 5.46
N SER A 208 -4.53 -18.25 4.48
CA SER A 208 -3.06 -18.32 4.52
C SER A 208 -2.38 -16.96 4.53
N ALA A 209 -3.05 -15.90 4.05
CA ALA A 209 -2.52 -14.54 4.01
C ALA A 209 -3.02 -13.67 5.18
N GLY A 210 -3.90 -14.19 6.04
CA GLY A 210 -4.51 -13.45 7.14
C GLY A 210 -5.75 -12.65 6.75
N ARG A 211 -6.37 -12.91 5.58
CA ARG A 211 -7.66 -12.31 5.24
C ARG A 211 -8.76 -12.95 6.07
N LEU A 212 -9.77 -12.15 6.42
CA LEU A 212 -10.98 -12.66 7.07
C LEU A 212 -11.70 -13.64 6.15
N VAL A 213 -12.14 -14.77 6.72
CA VAL A 213 -12.89 -15.82 6.05
C VAL A 213 -14.20 -16.03 6.81
N ALA A 214 -15.32 -15.86 6.12
CA ALA A 214 -16.66 -16.12 6.63
C ALA A 214 -17.18 -17.44 6.06
N ASP A 215 -17.48 -18.40 6.93
CA ASP A 215 -18.03 -19.71 6.55
C ASP A 215 -17.25 -20.41 5.42
N GLY A 216 -15.91 -20.30 5.47
CA GLY A 216 -15.00 -20.90 4.50
C GLY A 216 -14.75 -20.06 3.23
N VAL A 217 -15.38 -18.89 3.10
CA VAL A 217 -15.18 -17.97 1.96
C VAL A 217 -14.37 -16.75 2.40
N ALA A 218 -13.20 -16.56 1.80
CA ALA A 218 -12.36 -15.39 2.05
C ALA A 218 -13.03 -14.11 1.51
N ILE A 219 -12.88 -13.01 2.26
CA ILE A 219 -13.22 -11.68 1.76
C ILE A 219 -12.18 -11.30 0.68
N ASP A 220 -12.55 -11.46 -0.59
CA ASP A 220 -11.64 -11.27 -1.74
C ASP A 220 -11.80 -9.92 -2.45
N SER A 221 -12.78 -9.10 -2.06
CA SER A 221 -12.96 -7.76 -2.62
C SER A 221 -11.87 -6.81 -2.12
N PRO A 222 -11.08 -6.16 -3.01
CA PRO A 222 -10.08 -5.17 -2.60
C PRO A 222 -10.71 -4.01 -1.82
N GLY A 223 -11.89 -3.56 -2.24
CA GLY A 223 -12.59 -2.44 -1.59
C GLY A 223 -13.10 -2.78 -0.19
N GLN A 224 -13.55 -4.02 0.03
CA GLN A 224 -13.95 -4.50 1.36
C GLN A 224 -12.73 -4.66 2.27
N ASN A 225 -11.61 -5.16 1.75
CA ASN A 225 -10.37 -5.25 2.50
C ASN A 225 -9.80 -3.86 2.87
N LEU A 226 -9.86 -2.88 1.96
CA LEU A 226 -9.45 -1.50 2.29
C LEU A 226 -10.34 -0.89 3.38
N ALA A 227 -11.65 -1.19 3.34
CA ALA A 227 -12.59 -0.76 4.36
C ALA A 227 -12.31 -1.43 5.72
N ILE A 228 -12.01 -2.74 5.75
CA ILE A 228 -11.59 -3.47 6.96
C ILE A 228 -10.32 -2.84 7.53
N HIS A 229 -9.28 -2.65 6.71
CA HIS A 229 -8.03 -2.01 7.11
C HIS A 229 -8.28 -0.64 7.77
N THR A 230 -9.09 0.19 7.11
CA THR A 230 -9.43 1.53 7.59
C THR A 230 -10.15 1.50 8.93
N GLU A 231 -11.15 0.63 9.08
CA GLU A 231 -11.97 0.52 10.28
C GLU A 231 -11.16 -0.01 11.47
N LEU A 232 -10.34 -1.05 11.24
CA LEU A 232 -9.48 -1.63 12.27
C LEU A 232 -8.46 -0.62 12.79
N GLN A 233 -7.82 0.17 11.92
CA GLN A 233 -6.88 1.18 12.40
C GLN A 233 -7.56 2.34 13.15
N LYS A 234 -8.78 2.73 12.77
CA LYS A 234 -9.50 3.81 13.45
C LYS A 234 -10.07 3.38 14.80
N TYR A 235 -10.59 2.16 14.89
CA TYR A 235 -11.43 1.72 16.00
C TYR A 235 -11.01 0.40 16.65
N GLY A 236 -9.89 -0.20 16.24
CA GLY A 236 -9.31 -1.37 16.90
C GLY A 236 -10.13 -2.65 16.76
N GLY A 237 -11.20 -2.62 15.95
CA GLY A 237 -12.15 -3.72 15.82
C GLY A 237 -13.24 -3.42 14.80
N LEU A 238 -14.07 -4.43 14.51
CA LEU A 238 -15.21 -4.32 13.60
C LEU A 238 -16.52 -4.42 14.39
N LYS A 239 -17.56 -3.77 13.87
CA LYS A 239 -18.91 -3.85 14.43
C LYS A 239 -19.91 -4.13 13.32
N ALA A 240 -20.95 -4.88 13.65
CA ALA A 240 -22.13 -5.02 12.81
C ALA A 240 -22.93 -3.70 12.77
N LYS A 241 -23.93 -3.61 11.89
CA LYS A 241 -24.79 -2.42 11.73
C LYS A 241 -25.51 -2.02 13.02
N ASP A 242 -25.89 -3.00 13.83
CA ASP A 242 -26.53 -2.81 15.13
C ASP A 242 -25.54 -2.45 16.26
N GLN A 243 -24.27 -2.18 15.91
CA GLN A 243 -23.15 -1.89 16.81
C GLN A 243 -22.64 -3.09 17.63
N THR A 244 -23.13 -4.30 17.38
CA THR A 244 -22.60 -5.51 18.02
C THR A 244 -21.14 -5.73 17.57
N PRO A 245 -20.18 -5.88 18.50
CA PRO A 245 -18.79 -6.18 18.15
C PRO A 245 -18.66 -7.50 17.41
N ILE A 246 -17.90 -7.51 16.32
CA ILE A 246 -17.50 -8.72 15.61
C ILE A 246 -16.19 -9.20 16.23
N VAL A 247 -16.19 -10.43 16.76
CA VAL A 247 -14.99 -11.02 17.36
C VAL A 247 -14.03 -11.43 16.25
N LEU A 248 -12.86 -10.82 16.23
CA LEU A 248 -11.82 -11.12 15.26
C LEU A 248 -11.15 -12.47 15.59
N PRO A 249 -10.88 -13.32 14.59
CA PRO A 249 -10.18 -14.58 14.80
C PRO A 249 -8.72 -14.33 15.22
N ASN A 250 -8.20 -15.21 16.08
CA ASN A 250 -6.80 -15.18 16.51
C ASN A 250 -6.14 -16.54 16.14
N PRO A 251 -5.04 -16.54 15.36
CA PRO A 251 -4.37 -17.76 14.92
C PRO A 251 -3.45 -18.40 15.98
N GLY A 252 -3.35 -17.82 17.19
CA GLY A 252 -2.48 -18.30 18.25
C GLY A 252 -1.02 -17.83 18.16
N ILE A 253 -0.75 -16.86 17.28
CA ILE A 253 0.57 -16.21 17.20
C ILE A 253 0.70 -15.23 18.38
N ALA A 254 1.83 -15.26 19.10
CA ALA A 254 2.08 -14.35 20.21
C ALA A 254 2.11 -12.90 19.72
N GLY A 255 1.40 -11.99 20.41
CA GLY A 255 1.32 -10.58 20.01
C GLY A 255 0.32 -10.28 18.88
N PHE A 256 -0.29 -11.30 18.25
CA PHE A 256 -1.24 -11.11 17.16
C PHE A 256 -2.47 -10.30 17.60
N SER A 257 -2.79 -9.29 16.81
CA SER A 257 -3.73 -8.23 17.14
C SER A 257 -4.56 -7.80 15.93
N PHE A 258 -5.43 -6.80 16.13
CA PHE A 258 -6.17 -6.21 15.02
C PHE A 258 -5.26 -5.52 13.99
N LEU A 259 -4.04 -5.12 14.36
CA LEU A 259 -3.08 -4.51 13.45
C LEU A 259 -2.56 -5.53 12.42
N ASP A 260 -2.39 -6.80 12.81
CA ASP A 260 -2.00 -7.87 11.88
C ASP A 260 -3.09 -8.14 10.84
N ILE A 261 -4.35 -8.16 11.28
CA ILE A 261 -5.49 -8.26 10.36
C ILE A 261 -5.58 -7.01 9.49
N ALA A 262 -5.30 -5.82 10.03
CA ALA A 262 -5.26 -4.59 9.25
C ALA A 262 -4.14 -4.61 8.20
N ALA A 263 -2.96 -5.14 8.51
CA ALA A 263 -1.86 -5.32 7.56
C ALA A 263 -2.24 -6.31 6.46
N SER A 264 -2.79 -7.47 6.81
CA SER A 264 -3.29 -8.45 5.83
C SER A 264 -4.41 -7.89 4.95
N ALA A 265 -5.32 -7.09 5.52
CA ALA A 265 -6.37 -6.42 4.76
C ALA A 265 -5.80 -5.35 3.80
N LEU A 266 -4.76 -4.61 4.19
CA LEU A 266 -4.08 -3.70 3.27
C LEU A 266 -3.43 -4.46 2.11
N GLY A 267 -2.73 -5.56 2.40
CA GLY A 267 -2.13 -6.43 1.38
C GLY A 267 -3.16 -7.00 0.41
N ALA A 268 -4.34 -7.36 0.90
CA ALA A 268 -5.46 -7.83 0.08
C ALA A 268 -6.16 -6.75 -0.74
N ALA A 269 -6.13 -5.50 -0.26
CA ALA A 269 -6.63 -4.34 -0.99
C ALA A 269 -5.68 -3.87 -2.11
N ALA A 270 -4.38 -4.09 -1.92
CA ALA A 270 -3.34 -3.71 -2.85
C ALA A 270 -3.37 -4.48 -4.18
N ASP A 271 -2.64 -3.98 -5.17
CA ASP A 271 -2.45 -4.69 -6.43
C ASP A 271 -1.64 -5.97 -6.23
N LYS A 272 -2.10 -7.09 -6.81
CA LYS A 272 -1.44 -8.40 -6.66
C LYS A 272 0.04 -8.37 -7.07
N GLY A 273 0.38 -7.63 -8.12
CA GLY A 273 1.76 -7.48 -8.61
C GLY A 273 2.49 -6.25 -8.10
N GLY A 274 1.86 -5.44 -7.24
CA GLY A 274 2.46 -4.23 -6.68
C GLY A 274 3.43 -4.51 -5.52
N LEU A 275 3.87 -3.44 -4.87
CA LEU A 275 4.67 -3.48 -3.65
C LEU A 275 3.96 -2.63 -2.59
N VAL A 276 3.72 -3.21 -1.41
CA VAL A 276 3.29 -2.41 -0.24
C VAL A 276 4.55 -1.96 0.49
N ASN A 277 5.00 -0.73 0.24
CA ASN A 277 6.15 -0.17 0.93
C ASN A 277 5.72 0.78 2.07
N LEU A 278 6.70 1.21 2.85
CA LEU A 278 6.52 2.17 3.94
C LEU A 278 5.76 3.43 3.51
N ASP A 279 6.21 4.08 2.42
CA ASP A 279 5.60 5.32 1.96
C ASP A 279 4.13 5.13 1.54
N LEU A 280 3.81 3.99 0.91
CA LEU A 280 2.44 3.62 0.57
C LEU A 280 1.57 3.52 1.82
N VAL A 281 2.04 2.85 2.88
CA VAL A 281 1.31 2.76 4.15
C VAL A 281 1.06 4.16 4.73
N VAL A 282 2.09 5.00 4.83
CA VAL A 282 1.97 6.33 5.44
C VAL A 282 1.03 7.22 4.63
N TYR A 283 1.16 7.22 3.30
CA TYR A 283 0.31 8.00 2.42
C TYR A 283 -1.13 7.49 2.39
N ASP A 284 -1.35 6.18 2.35
CA ASP A 284 -2.69 5.58 2.37
C ASP A 284 -3.40 5.91 3.69
N ASN A 285 -2.70 5.74 4.83
CA ASN A 285 -3.21 6.13 6.13
C ASN A 285 -3.65 7.59 6.17
N ARG A 286 -2.86 8.48 5.55
CA ARG A 286 -3.21 9.89 5.48
C ARG A 286 -4.42 10.16 4.59
N ILE A 287 -4.45 9.58 3.39
CA ILE A 287 -5.55 9.71 2.43
C ILE A 287 -6.87 9.26 3.06
N LEU A 288 -6.84 8.16 3.82
CA LEU A 288 -7.97 7.60 4.54
C LEU A 288 -8.33 8.35 5.84
N ASN A 289 -7.54 9.38 6.17
CA ASN A 289 -7.67 10.21 7.37
C ASN A 289 -7.61 9.39 8.67
N ILE A 290 -6.79 8.33 8.69
CA ILE A 290 -6.64 7.43 9.84
C ILE A 290 -6.05 8.17 11.05
N PRO A 291 -4.89 8.86 10.96
CA PRO A 291 -4.29 9.51 12.13
C PRO A 291 -5.18 10.55 12.83
N ASP A 292 -6.11 11.16 12.09
CA ASP A 292 -7.04 12.15 12.64
C ASP A 292 -8.30 11.53 13.26
N LEU A 293 -8.62 10.27 12.94
CA LEU A 293 -9.85 9.59 13.33
C LEU A 293 -9.63 8.39 14.25
N THR A 294 -8.39 7.95 14.45
CA THR A 294 -8.05 6.90 15.40
C THR A 294 -8.46 7.30 16.81
N GLN A 295 -9.21 6.42 17.48
CA GLN A 295 -9.75 6.68 18.82
C GLN A 295 -8.79 6.31 19.96
N TYR A 296 -7.57 5.94 19.62
CA TYR A 296 -6.55 5.50 20.57
C TYR A 296 -5.33 6.42 20.47
N ASP A 297 -5.22 7.36 21.40
CA ASP A 297 -4.15 8.36 21.38
C ASP A 297 -2.75 7.75 21.39
N VAL A 298 -2.58 6.54 21.96
CA VAL A 298 -1.30 5.78 21.96
C VAL A 298 -0.81 5.39 20.57
N PHE A 299 -1.71 5.38 19.58
CA PHE A 299 -1.40 5.06 18.18
C PHE A 299 -1.42 6.31 17.30
N THR A 300 -1.55 7.50 17.88
CA THR A 300 -1.48 8.76 17.13
C THR A 300 -0.42 9.67 17.70
N GLY A 301 0.72 9.76 17.04
CA GLY A 301 1.73 10.75 17.39
C GLY A 301 1.26 12.17 17.03
N ASN A 302 1.77 13.17 17.74
CA ASN A 302 1.39 14.58 17.60
C ASN A 302 2.35 15.42 16.72
N GLY A 303 3.24 14.75 15.95
CA GLY A 303 4.44 15.33 15.31
C GLY A 303 5.62 15.34 16.29
N VAL A 304 6.90 15.17 15.91
CA VAL A 304 7.68 15.91 14.90
C VAL A 304 9.03 15.23 14.58
N ILE A 305 9.43 15.15 13.28
CA ILE A 305 10.83 15.35 12.82
C ILE A 305 10.76 16.03 11.42
N GLY A 306 10.90 17.33 11.12
CA GLY A 306 11.05 18.59 11.86
C GLY A 306 10.64 19.81 11.01
N GLU A 307 9.46 20.46 11.07
CA GLU A 307 8.21 20.33 11.83
C GLU A 307 7.00 20.56 10.91
N SER A 308 6.05 19.62 10.90
CA SER A 308 4.64 19.90 10.60
C SER A 308 3.85 19.25 11.74
N GLY A 309 2.96 19.99 12.40
CA GLY A 309 2.08 19.50 13.48
C GLY A 309 1.00 18.52 13.00
N GLU A 310 1.40 17.62 12.12
CA GLU A 310 0.60 16.60 11.48
C GLU A 310 0.61 15.32 12.31
N LYS A 311 -0.57 14.75 12.51
CA LYS A 311 -0.72 13.45 13.16
C LYS A 311 -0.29 12.32 12.23
N TYR A 312 0.32 11.30 12.80
CA TYR A 312 0.68 10.07 12.11
C TYR A 312 0.18 8.86 12.91
N MET A 313 0.11 7.70 12.25
CA MET A 313 -0.16 6.45 12.94
C MET A 313 1.14 5.93 13.54
N ASP A 314 1.20 5.82 14.86
CA ASP A 314 2.37 5.36 15.60
C ASP A 314 2.38 3.83 15.65
N TYR A 315 3.38 3.23 15.02
CA TYR A 315 3.58 1.79 14.97
C TYR A 315 4.72 1.31 15.87
N SER A 316 5.29 2.15 16.74
CA SER A 316 6.46 1.81 17.58
C SER A 316 6.28 0.56 18.45
N ALA A 317 5.04 0.17 18.75
CA ALA A 317 4.72 -1.06 19.49
C ALA A 317 4.42 -2.28 18.60
N TYR A 318 4.40 -2.12 17.27
CA TYR A 318 4.14 -3.19 16.31
C TYR A 318 5.43 -3.96 16.03
N GLN A 319 5.36 -5.28 16.11
CA GLN A 319 6.47 -6.18 15.84
C GLN A 319 6.01 -7.21 14.83
N TYR A 320 6.89 -7.57 13.89
CA TYR A 320 6.57 -8.54 12.86
C TYR A 320 7.73 -9.50 12.63
N LYS A 321 7.44 -10.78 12.77
CA LYS A 321 8.34 -11.86 12.39
C LYS A 321 7.69 -12.79 11.39
N ARG A 322 8.30 -12.89 10.21
CA ARG A 322 7.74 -13.63 9.07
C ARG A 322 7.66 -15.13 9.34
N SER A 323 8.71 -15.73 9.86
CA SER A 323 8.74 -17.18 10.16
C SER A 323 7.75 -17.60 11.25
N ASP A 324 7.43 -16.73 12.20
CA ASP A 324 6.40 -16.97 13.22
C ASP A 324 4.99 -16.78 12.65
N THR A 325 4.83 -15.87 11.68
CA THR A 325 3.54 -15.58 11.02
C THR A 325 3.16 -16.63 9.98
N TYR A 326 4.13 -17.12 9.20
CA TYR A 326 3.91 -18.08 8.12
C TYR A 326 4.69 -19.41 8.34
N PRO A 327 4.45 -20.13 9.46
CA PRO A 327 5.15 -21.38 9.77
C PRO A 327 4.67 -22.57 8.90
N GLY A 328 3.58 -22.36 8.16
CA GLY A 328 2.84 -23.39 7.45
C GLY A 328 3.43 -23.82 6.11
N CYS A 329 2.75 -24.80 5.51
CA CYS A 329 3.14 -25.43 4.26
C CYS A 329 2.11 -25.23 3.17
N VAL A 330 2.55 -25.44 1.92
CA VAL A 330 1.74 -25.32 0.73
C VAL A 330 2.09 -26.41 -0.27
N ARG A 331 1.08 -26.89 -0.98
CA ARG A 331 1.23 -27.85 -2.08
C ARG A 331 0.29 -27.57 -3.23
N GLY A 332 0.74 -27.87 -4.44
CA GLY A 332 0.00 -27.54 -5.64
C GLY A 332 0.75 -27.89 -6.90
N TYR A 333 0.44 -27.16 -7.97
CA TYR A 333 1.09 -27.29 -9.27
C TYR A 333 1.45 -25.92 -9.84
N PHE A 334 2.66 -25.82 -10.38
CA PHE A 334 3.06 -24.75 -11.29
C PHE A 334 2.56 -25.04 -12.69
N ILE A 335 2.25 -23.98 -13.45
CA ILE A 335 1.96 -24.09 -14.88
C ILE A 335 3.23 -23.69 -15.63
N GLU A 336 3.88 -24.66 -16.26
CA GLU A 336 5.07 -24.47 -17.08
C GLU A 336 4.73 -24.79 -18.55
N GLY A 337 4.34 -23.75 -19.30
CA GLY A 337 3.83 -23.89 -20.66
C GLY A 337 2.51 -24.66 -20.67
N GLU A 338 2.49 -25.83 -21.32
CA GLU A 338 1.33 -26.75 -21.34
C GLU A 338 1.42 -27.83 -20.25
N THR A 339 2.47 -27.84 -19.44
CA THR A 339 2.70 -28.85 -18.41
C THR A 339 2.42 -28.33 -17.01
N THR A 340 2.05 -29.24 -16.11
CA THR A 340 1.92 -28.95 -14.68
C THR A 340 3.01 -29.64 -13.90
N VAL A 341 3.70 -28.89 -13.04
CA VAL A 341 4.80 -29.39 -12.21
C VAL A 341 4.37 -29.36 -10.75
N PRO A 342 4.27 -30.52 -10.07
CA PRO A 342 3.84 -30.54 -8.68
C PRO A 342 4.90 -29.90 -7.78
N PHE A 343 4.44 -29.17 -6.77
CA PHE A 343 5.30 -28.59 -5.74
C PHE A 343 4.73 -28.85 -4.34
N HIS A 344 5.64 -28.92 -3.37
CA HIS A 344 5.30 -29.11 -1.96
C HIS A 344 6.47 -28.62 -1.08
N GLY A 345 6.17 -27.78 -0.09
CA GLY A 345 7.12 -27.35 0.95
C GLY A 345 6.54 -26.23 1.81
N SER A 346 7.40 -25.46 2.48
CA SER A 346 6.97 -24.36 3.34
C SER A 346 6.54 -23.12 2.55
N LEU A 347 5.68 -22.29 3.13
CA LEU A 347 5.40 -20.95 2.60
C LEU A 347 6.67 -20.10 2.55
N MET A 348 7.54 -20.22 3.56
CA MET A 348 8.87 -19.60 3.57
C MET A 348 9.67 -19.93 2.32
N GLN A 349 9.70 -21.19 1.89
CA GLN A 349 10.43 -21.60 0.69
C GLN A 349 9.81 -21.01 -0.59
N TYR A 350 8.50 -21.17 -0.76
CA TYR A 350 7.84 -20.91 -2.04
C TYR A 350 7.42 -19.46 -2.26
N VAL A 351 7.09 -18.74 -1.19
CA VAL A 351 6.65 -17.34 -1.27
C VAL A 351 7.82 -16.40 -0.97
N PHE A 352 8.68 -16.78 -0.03
CA PHE A 352 9.69 -15.88 0.54
C PHE A 352 11.13 -16.32 0.25
N ALA A 353 11.36 -17.36 -0.56
CA ALA A 353 12.69 -17.88 -0.88
C ALA A 353 13.57 -18.24 0.35
N ASN A 354 12.93 -18.60 1.47
CA ASN A 354 13.51 -18.78 2.80
C ASN A 354 14.18 -17.53 3.41
N GLU A 355 13.87 -16.35 2.89
CA GLU A 355 14.27 -15.09 3.51
C GLU A 355 13.34 -14.79 4.68
N ASP A 356 13.90 -14.78 5.89
CA ASP A 356 13.17 -14.35 7.09
C ASP A 356 13.19 -12.82 7.23
N PHE A 357 12.32 -12.32 8.08
CA PHE A 357 12.25 -10.92 8.48
C PHE A 357 11.81 -10.85 9.93
N ASP A 358 12.48 -10.02 10.71
CA ASP A 358 12.25 -9.82 12.14
C ASP A 358 12.62 -8.36 12.43
N ASP A 359 11.60 -7.52 12.54
CA ASP A 359 11.76 -6.08 12.74
C ASP A 359 10.50 -5.51 13.42
N ASP A 360 10.53 -4.22 13.71
CA ASP A 360 9.43 -3.50 14.35
C ASP A 360 9.02 -2.22 13.60
N ASN A 361 8.14 -1.47 14.24
CA ASN A 361 7.65 -0.17 13.78
C ASN A 361 6.86 -0.22 12.46
N VAL A 362 6.76 0.92 11.79
CA VAL A 362 5.96 1.06 10.56
C VAL A 362 6.54 0.26 9.40
N PHE A 363 7.85 -0.03 9.39
CA PHE A 363 8.47 -0.86 8.36
C PHE A 363 8.11 -2.34 8.52
N ALA A 364 8.03 -2.84 9.76
CA ALA A 364 7.44 -4.13 10.06
C ALA A 364 5.98 -4.22 9.60
N PHE A 365 5.17 -3.19 9.86
CA PHE A 365 3.77 -3.16 9.39
C PHE A 365 3.66 -3.19 7.85
N ALA A 366 4.47 -2.39 7.16
CA ALA A 366 4.50 -2.37 5.71
C ALA A 366 4.92 -3.72 5.12
N THR A 367 5.91 -4.37 5.75
CA THR A 367 6.41 -5.68 5.33
C THR A 367 5.37 -6.78 5.62
N ALA A 368 4.68 -6.75 6.75
CA ALA A 368 3.56 -7.66 7.05
C ALA A 368 2.45 -7.55 5.98
N ALA A 369 2.11 -6.32 5.57
CA ALA A 369 1.13 -6.09 4.52
C ALA A 369 1.61 -6.57 3.13
N ASP A 370 2.88 -6.33 2.78
CA ASP A 370 3.44 -6.83 1.51
C ASP A 370 3.53 -8.37 1.50
N ASP A 371 3.89 -8.98 2.62
CA ASP A 371 3.98 -10.44 2.74
C ASP A 371 2.61 -11.10 2.61
N ALA A 372 1.56 -10.51 3.20
CA ALA A 372 0.19 -10.94 2.98
C ALA A 372 -0.19 -10.84 1.48
N ARG A 373 0.15 -9.73 0.82
CA ARG A 373 -0.05 -9.58 -0.64
C ARG A 373 0.71 -10.66 -1.42
N ARG A 374 1.96 -10.96 -1.07
CA ARG A 374 2.77 -12.01 -1.74
C ARG A 374 2.13 -13.40 -1.59
N VAL A 375 1.62 -13.73 -0.39
CA VAL A 375 0.90 -15.00 -0.18
C VAL A 375 -0.37 -15.04 -1.03
N ILE A 376 -1.14 -13.94 -1.09
CA ILE A 376 -2.34 -13.86 -1.94
C ILE A 376 -1.99 -14.03 -3.42
N ALA A 377 -0.95 -13.34 -3.90
CA ALA A 377 -0.49 -13.47 -5.28
C ALA A 377 -0.07 -14.91 -5.57
N PHE A 378 0.75 -15.51 -4.70
CA PHE A 378 1.17 -16.89 -4.83
C PHE A 378 -0.01 -17.87 -4.91
N VAL A 379 -0.99 -17.75 -4.00
CA VAL A 379 -2.15 -18.66 -3.96
C VAL A 379 -3.05 -18.47 -5.19
N HIS A 380 -3.14 -17.25 -5.73
CA HIS A 380 -3.99 -16.97 -6.89
C HIS A 380 -3.31 -17.26 -8.24
N ASP A 381 -1.99 -17.16 -8.32
CA ASP A 381 -1.24 -17.35 -9.56
C ASP A 381 -0.86 -18.82 -9.80
N ASN A 382 -1.02 -19.67 -8.77
CA ASN A 382 -0.69 -21.09 -8.82
C ASN A 382 -1.91 -21.97 -8.54
N ILE A 383 -1.87 -23.22 -9.00
CA ILE A 383 -2.91 -24.21 -8.67
C ILE A 383 -2.60 -24.75 -7.28
N VAL A 384 -3.07 -24.07 -6.24
CA VAL A 384 -2.91 -24.51 -4.85
C VAL A 384 -3.99 -25.53 -4.49
N THR A 385 -3.58 -26.71 -4.03
CA THR A 385 -4.51 -27.76 -3.59
C THR A 385 -4.73 -27.72 -2.09
N ASN A 386 -3.69 -27.40 -1.32
CA ASN A 386 -3.76 -27.16 0.12
C ASN A 386 -2.72 -26.13 0.52
N VAL A 387 -3.10 -25.29 1.47
CA VAL A 387 -2.24 -24.32 2.13
C VAL A 387 -2.69 -24.20 3.58
N ASP A 388 -1.74 -24.13 4.50
CA ASP A 388 -2.03 -23.82 5.90
C ASP A 388 -2.53 -22.38 6.05
N SER A 389 -3.49 -22.17 6.95
CA SER A 389 -3.86 -20.82 7.39
C SER A 389 -2.69 -20.13 8.08
N ILE A 390 -2.73 -18.80 8.15
CA ILE A 390 -1.74 -17.99 8.88
C ILE A 390 -1.56 -18.50 10.33
N GLY A 391 -0.31 -18.55 10.80
CA GLY A 391 0.05 -19.06 12.13
C GLY A 391 -0.11 -20.57 12.34
N GLN A 392 -0.66 -21.30 11.37
CA GLN A 392 -0.82 -22.75 11.47
C GLN A 392 0.30 -23.49 10.76
N ARG A 393 0.60 -24.67 11.27
CA ARG A 393 1.48 -25.64 10.62
C ARG A 393 0.88 -27.02 10.77
N THR A 394 0.33 -27.56 9.68
CA THR A 394 -0.28 -28.88 9.70
C THR A 394 0.68 -29.91 9.15
N ASP A 395 1.09 -30.87 9.98
CA ASP A 395 2.00 -31.95 9.56
C ASP A 395 1.48 -32.74 8.35
N ALA A 396 0.16 -32.87 8.22
CA ALA A 396 -0.46 -33.54 7.08
C ALA A 396 -0.24 -32.81 5.75
N ILE A 397 -0.05 -31.48 5.76
CA ILE A 397 0.34 -30.73 4.57
C ILE A 397 1.86 -30.84 4.42
N CYS A 398 2.62 -30.48 5.45
CA CYS A 398 4.09 -30.41 5.43
C CYS A 398 4.82 -31.74 5.18
N SER A 399 4.21 -32.87 5.52
CA SER A 399 4.80 -34.20 5.40
C SER A 399 4.14 -35.04 4.31
N ALA A 400 3.21 -34.47 3.54
CA ALA A 400 2.57 -35.19 2.46
C ALA A 400 3.59 -35.58 1.37
N PRO A 401 3.46 -36.75 0.73
CA PRO A 401 4.20 -37.01 -0.50
C PRO A 401 3.83 -35.97 -1.57
N THR A 402 4.78 -35.65 -2.44
CA THR A 402 4.53 -34.78 -3.59
C THR A 402 3.32 -35.26 -4.38
N PRO A 403 2.38 -34.37 -4.77
CA PRO A 403 1.24 -34.77 -5.58
C PRO A 403 1.71 -35.47 -6.87
N PRO A 404 1.04 -36.54 -7.30
CA PRO A 404 1.34 -37.15 -8.60
C PRO A 404 1.07 -36.13 -9.71
N THR A 405 1.83 -36.19 -10.80
CA THR A 405 1.52 -35.40 -12.00
C THR A 405 0.10 -35.75 -12.50
N PRO A 406 -0.74 -34.77 -12.85
CA PRO A 406 -2.13 -34.99 -13.26
C PRO A 406 -2.31 -35.93 -14.46
#